data_AF-A0A803MEU9-F1
#
_entry.id   AF-A0A803MEU9-F1
#
_cell.length_a   1.000
_cell.length_b   1.000
_cell.length_c   1.000
_cell.angle_alpha   90.00
_cell.angle_beta   90.00
_cell.angle_gamma   90.00
#
_symmetry.space_group_name_H-M   'P 1'
#
loop_
_entity.id
_entity.type
_entity.pdbx_description
1 polymer ?
#
loop_
_entity_poly.entity_id
_entity_poly.type
_entity_poly.pdbx_seq_one_letter_code
_entity_poly.pdbx_strand_id
1 'polypeptide(L)'
;MERSKHQFATSGSSSSSRGGSIGRIKCNYGRDAVVRSVKNGPNVGLKFHGCPLWPDTDCGFFKWIGGVRDEVDDLRFQLFEKETTIAELEMHKQMLEDKVKRVQLKKENLEEDL
;
A
#
# COMPACT_ATOMS: atom_id res chain seq x y z
N MET A 1 45.37 22.57 -25.57
CA MET A 1 44.83 21.54 -24.67
C MET A 1 43.32 21.76 -24.60
N GLU A 2 42.58 20.75 -25.04
CA GLU A 2 41.21 20.78 -25.59
C GLU A 2 40.12 21.55 -24.84
N ARG A 3 39.20 22.10 -25.66
CA ARG A 3 37.77 22.34 -25.36
C ARG A 3 37.01 21.01 -25.35
N SER A 4 36.14 20.80 -24.35
CA SER A 4 34.82 20.13 -24.46
C SER A 4 34.09 20.28 -23.11
N LYS A 5 33.10 21.17 -22.92
CA LYS A 5 31.71 21.17 -23.42
C LYS A 5 30.94 19.94 -22.88
N HIS A 6 30.05 20.18 -21.93
CA HIS A 6 28.60 19.94 -22.01
C HIS A 6 27.99 19.75 -20.61
N GLN A 7 27.25 20.78 -20.18
CA GLN A 7 26.09 20.62 -19.32
C GLN A 7 25.12 19.66 -20.01
N PHE A 8 24.69 18.62 -19.32
CA PHE A 8 23.46 17.92 -19.64
C PHE A 8 22.58 17.94 -18.39
N ALA A 9 21.72 18.95 -18.33
CA ALA A 9 20.45 18.82 -17.63
C ALA A 9 19.67 17.75 -18.40
N THR A 10 19.71 16.50 -17.92
CA THR A 10 18.77 15.49 -18.38
C THR A 10 17.50 15.66 -17.54
N SER A 11 16.56 16.41 -18.10
CA SER A 11 15.13 16.29 -17.77
C SER A 11 14.70 14.87 -18.20
N GLY A 12 15.05 13.88 -17.39
CA GLY A 12 14.61 12.52 -17.56
C GLY A 12 13.14 12.44 -17.16
N SER A 13 12.26 12.55 -18.15
CA SER A 13 10.87 12.14 -18.03
C SER A 13 10.82 10.65 -17.72
N SER A 14 10.87 10.29 -16.43
CA SER A 14 10.56 8.94 -15.99
C SER A 14 9.03 8.81 -15.97
N SER A 15 8.55 8.11 -16.99
CA SER A 15 7.22 7.51 -17.11
C SER A 15 6.59 7.24 -15.75
N SER A 16 5.43 7.85 -15.51
CA SER A 16 4.56 7.57 -14.39
C SER A 16 4.09 6.12 -14.45
N SER A 17 4.91 5.20 -13.95
CA SER A 17 4.46 3.86 -13.57
C SER A 17 3.51 4.07 -12.40
N ARG A 18 2.22 3.93 -12.71
CA ARG A 18 1.10 3.90 -11.79
C ARG A 18 1.26 2.67 -10.88
N GLY A 19 2.08 2.80 -9.86
CA GLY A 19 2.18 1.90 -8.71
C GLY A 19 2.02 2.76 -7.48
N GLY A 20 1.10 2.38 -6.59
CA GLY A 20 0.60 3.19 -5.49
C GLY A 20 1.66 3.98 -4.73
N SER A 21 1.26 5.16 -4.27
CA SER A 21 2.02 6.18 -3.57
C SER A 21 2.59 5.71 -2.22
N ILE A 22 3.46 4.69 -2.21
CA ILE A 22 4.38 4.47 -1.09
C ILE A 22 5.39 5.61 -1.20
N GLY A 23 5.29 6.59 -0.29
CA GLY A 23 6.15 7.77 -0.29
C GLY A 23 7.61 7.40 -0.55
N ARG A 24 8.25 8.08 -1.51
CA ARG A 24 9.63 7.76 -1.93
C ARG A 24 10.54 7.74 -0.70
N ILE A 25 10.99 6.56 -0.32
CA ILE A 25 11.90 6.35 0.80
C ILE A 25 13.19 7.11 0.49
N LYS A 26 13.64 7.97 1.41
CA LYS A 26 14.85 8.78 1.27
C LYS A 26 15.97 8.25 2.15
N CYS A 27 17.20 8.33 1.66
CA CYS A 27 18.39 8.05 2.47
C CYS A 27 18.72 9.24 3.40
N ASN A 28 19.76 9.08 4.23
CA ASN A 28 20.18 10.10 5.20
C ASN A 28 20.64 11.43 4.56
N TYR A 29 20.91 11.46 3.25
CA TYR A 29 21.19 12.69 2.49
C TYR A 29 19.96 13.28 1.78
N GLY A 30 18.75 12.78 2.05
CA GLY A 30 17.51 13.26 1.43
C GLY A 30 17.30 12.83 -0.03
N ARG A 31 18.21 12.03 -0.59
CA ARG A 31 18.09 11.46 -1.94
C ARG A 31 17.19 10.23 -1.92
N ASP A 32 16.49 9.99 -3.02
CA ASP A 32 15.61 8.83 -3.12
C ASP A 32 16.43 7.54 -3.06
N ALA A 33 16.04 6.62 -2.17
CA ALA A 33 16.70 5.35 -1.96
C ALA A 33 16.39 4.39 -3.12
N VAL A 34 17.38 3.56 -3.46
CA VAL A 34 17.27 2.59 -4.56
C VAL A 34 17.14 1.18 -4.02
N VAL A 35 16.41 0.33 -4.74
CA VAL A 35 16.29 -1.09 -4.42
C VAL A 35 17.53 -1.84 -4.86
N ARG A 36 18.13 -2.59 -3.95
CA ARG A 36 19.29 -3.45 -4.18
C ARG A 36 18.97 -4.87 -3.70
N SER A 37 19.64 -5.86 -4.28
CA SER A 37 19.52 -7.26 -3.88
C SER A 37 20.81 -7.74 -3.22
N VAL A 38 20.68 -8.51 -2.16
CA VAL A 38 21.83 -9.19 -1.54
C VAL A 38 22.32 -10.30 -2.48
N LYS A 39 23.62 -10.27 -2.77
CA LYS A 39 24.27 -11.22 -3.69
C LYS A 39 24.99 -12.36 -3.00
N ASN A 40 25.36 -12.21 -1.72
CA ASN A 40 26.17 -13.18 -0.97
C ASN A 40 25.66 -13.34 0.48
N GLY A 41 25.86 -14.53 1.07
CA GLY A 41 25.55 -14.82 2.48
C GLY A 41 24.15 -15.41 2.73
N PRO A 42 23.70 -15.50 4.00
CA PRO A 42 22.42 -16.12 4.37
C PRO A 42 21.18 -15.42 3.80
N ASN A 43 21.31 -14.15 3.41
CA ASN A 43 20.20 -13.30 2.96
C ASN A 43 20.15 -13.14 1.44
N VAL A 44 20.84 -13.99 0.66
CA VAL A 44 20.87 -13.93 -0.81
C VAL A 44 19.46 -13.87 -1.39
N GLY A 45 19.27 -12.98 -2.36
CA GLY A 45 17.98 -12.79 -3.03
C GLY A 45 17.02 -11.83 -2.32
N LEU A 46 17.19 -11.57 -1.02
CA LEU A 46 16.43 -10.54 -0.32
C LEU A 46 16.80 -9.14 -0.84
N LYS A 47 15.80 -8.25 -0.86
CA LYS A 47 15.92 -6.89 -1.38
C LYS A 47 15.84 -5.85 -0.27
N PHE A 48 16.61 -4.78 -0.40
CA PHE A 48 16.65 -3.66 0.54
C PHE A 48 16.69 -2.31 -0.20
N HIS A 49 16.20 -1.26 0.45
CA HIS A 49 16.45 0.12 0.08
C HIS A 49 17.81 0.56 0.62
N GLY A 50 18.65 1.12 -0.25
CA GLY A 50 19.96 1.67 0.10
C GLY A 50 20.22 3.02 -0.57
N CYS A 51 21.26 3.72 -0.10
CA CYS A 51 21.70 4.97 -0.72
C CYS A 51 22.08 4.75 -2.20
N PRO A 52 21.72 5.66 -3.13
CA PRO A 52 22.18 5.58 -4.52
C PRO A 52 23.70 5.68 -4.63
N LEU A 53 24.36 6.37 -3.69
CA LEU A 53 25.82 6.57 -3.65
C LEU A 53 26.56 5.51 -2.82
N TRP A 54 25.92 4.38 -2.50
CA TRP A 54 26.59 3.25 -1.84
C TRP A 54 27.36 2.39 -2.86
N PRO A 55 28.58 1.92 -2.56
CA PRO A 55 29.29 1.98 -1.27
C PRO A 55 30.22 3.19 -1.08
N ASP A 56 30.30 4.09 -2.05
CA ASP A 56 31.29 5.18 -2.11
C ASP A 56 31.07 6.32 -1.10
N THR A 57 30.04 6.21 -0.25
CA THR A 57 29.68 7.21 0.76
C THR A 57 29.41 6.57 2.12
N ASP A 58 29.61 7.34 3.19
CA ASP A 58 29.37 6.94 4.58
C ASP A 58 27.90 7.06 5.01
N CYS A 59 26.98 7.19 4.05
CA CYS A 59 25.54 7.39 4.30
C CYS A 59 24.95 6.38 5.29
N GLY A 60 25.35 5.11 5.20
CA GLY A 60 24.90 4.03 6.08
C GLY A 60 23.42 3.66 6.00
N PHE A 61 22.62 4.31 5.14
CA PHE A 61 21.18 4.04 5.04
C PHE A 61 20.88 2.63 4.51
N PHE A 62 20.03 1.90 5.23
CA PHE A 62 19.59 0.54 4.92
C PHE A 62 18.19 0.26 5.47
N LYS A 63 17.28 -0.28 4.64
CA LYS A 63 15.96 -0.77 5.09
C LYS A 63 15.53 -1.97 4.24
N TRP A 64 15.10 -3.08 4.84
CA TRP A 64 14.51 -4.20 4.09
C TRP A 64 13.23 -3.79 3.35
N ILE A 65 12.99 -4.40 2.18
CA ILE A 65 11.73 -4.28 1.46
C ILE A 65 10.72 -5.25 2.08
N GLY A 66 9.48 -4.80 2.30
CA GLY A 66 8.49 -5.59 3.02
C GLY A 66 8.77 -5.63 4.51
N GLY A 67 9.25 -4.50 5.07
CA GLY A 67 9.42 -4.41 6.51
C GLY A 67 8.07 -4.37 7.21
N VAL A 68 8.05 -4.65 8.52
CA VAL A 68 6.82 -4.69 9.37
C VAL A 68 5.86 -3.53 9.12
N ARG A 69 6.37 -2.32 8.83
CA ARG A 69 5.52 -1.16 8.52
C ARG A 69 4.70 -1.34 7.24
N ASP A 70 5.29 -1.92 6.20
CA ASP A 70 4.62 -2.16 4.91
C ASP A 70 3.54 -3.24 5.08
N GLU A 71 3.81 -4.29 5.89
CA GLU A 71 2.82 -5.32 6.24
C GLU A 71 1.66 -4.76 7.09
N VAL A 72 1.95 -3.89 8.06
CA VAL A 72 0.93 -3.24 8.90
C VAL A 72 0.05 -2.30 8.07
N ASP A 73 0.63 -1.57 7.12
CA ASP A 73 -0.12 -0.70 6.21
C ASP A 73 -1.03 -1.51 5.27
N ASP A 74 -0.54 -2.65 4.75
CA ASP A 74 -1.33 -3.59 3.95
C ASP A 74 -2.47 -4.21 4.77
N LEU A 75 -2.19 -4.67 5.99
CA LEU A 75 -3.20 -5.21 6.91
C LEU A 75 -4.23 -4.15 7.29
N ARG A 76 -3.81 -2.90 7.50
CA ARG A 76 -4.71 -1.78 7.78
C ARG A 76 -5.63 -1.48 6.60
N PHE A 77 -5.11 -1.56 5.37
CA PHE A 77 -5.92 -1.42 4.18
C PHE A 77 -6.95 -2.55 4.05
N GLN A 78 -6.51 -3.80 4.24
CA GLN A 78 -7.41 -4.96 4.26
C GLN A 78 -8.49 -4.83 5.34
N LEU A 79 -8.13 -4.32 6.52
CA LEU A 79 -9.08 -4.10 7.61
C LEU A 79 -10.16 -3.09 7.20
N PHE A 80 -9.79 -1.99 6.54
CA PHE A 80 -10.74 -1.00 6.05
C PHE A 80 -11.70 -1.55 4.99
N GLU A 81 -11.21 -2.38 4.05
CA GLU A 81 -12.06 -3.05 3.06
C GLU A 81 -13.06 -4.01 3.75
N LYS A 82 -12.60 -4.72 4.78
CA LYS A 82 -13.46 -5.59 5.59
C LYS A 82 -14.51 -4.79 6.37
N GLU A 83 -14.14 -3.66 6.98
CA GLU A 83 -15.08 -2.76 7.67
C GLU A 83 -16.18 -2.25 6.72
N THR A 84 -15.81 -1.89 5.50
CA THR A 84 -16.77 -1.46 4.47
C THR A 84 -17.74 -2.58 4.13
N THR A 85 -17.23 -3.79 3.91
CA THR A 85 -18.05 -4.98 3.62
C THR A 85 -18.99 -5.31 4.79
N ILE A 86 -18.52 -5.19 6.03
CA ILE A 86 -19.34 -5.41 7.23
C ILE A 86 -20.52 -4.43 7.24
N ALA A 87 -20.28 -3.15 7.01
CA ALA A 87 -21.33 -2.14 6.98
C ALA A 87 -22.39 -2.42 5.90
N GLU A 88 -21.96 -2.86 4.71
CA GLU A 88 -22.88 -3.26 3.63
C GLU A 88 -23.75 -4.46 4.03
N LEU A 89 -23.14 -5.48 4.64
CA LEU A 89 -23.84 -6.67 5.12
C LEU A 89 -24.82 -6.34 6.26
N GLU A 90 -24.45 -5.46 7.18
CA GLU A 90 -25.31 -4.98 8.26
C GLU A 90 -26.53 -4.24 7.70
N MET A 91 -26.35 -3.38 6.71
CA MET A 91 -27.45 -2.71 6.02
C MET A 91 -28.38 -3.72 5.34
N HIS A 92 -27.83 -4.72 4.64
CA HIS A 92 -28.62 -5.77 4.02
C HIS A 92 -29.41 -6.59 5.03
N LYS A 93 -28.79 -6.96 6.15
CA LYS A 93 -29.43 -7.67 7.26
C LYS A 93 -30.60 -6.86 7.82
N GLN A 94 -30.41 -5.56 8.08
CA GLN A 94 -31.46 -4.69 8.59
C GLN A 94 -32.67 -4.65 7.66
N MET A 95 -32.44 -4.50 6.35
CA MET A 95 -33.54 -4.51 5.37
C MET A 95 -34.32 -5.83 5.36
N LEU A 96 -33.63 -6.96 5.52
CA LEU A 96 -34.26 -8.27 5.60
C LEU A 96 -35.07 -8.43 6.88
N GLU A 97 -34.54 -7.99 8.02
CA GLU A 97 -35.27 -7.99 9.30
C GLU A 97 -36.54 -7.14 9.21
N ASP A 98 -36.48 -5.97 8.58
CA ASP A 98 -37.66 -5.11 8.38
C ASP A 98 -38.68 -5.74 7.43
N LYS A 99 -38.23 -6.47 6.40
CA LYS A 99 -39.12 -7.26 5.54
C LYS A 99 -39.80 -8.38 6.32
N VAL A 100 -39.06 -9.11 7.14
CA VAL A 100 -39.62 -10.19 7.99
C VAL A 100 -40.65 -9.62 8.96
N LYS A 101 -40.34 -8.54 9.67
CA LYS A 101 -41.30 -7.86 10.57
C LYS A 101 -42.58 -7.45 9.84
N ARG A 102 -42.47 -6.86 8.65
CA ARG A 102 -43.65 -6.49 7.84
C ARG A 102 -44.48 -7.69 7.41
N VAL A 103 -43.85 -8.80 7.03
CA VAL A 103 -44.56 -10.03 6.66
C VAL A 103 -45.25 -10.63 7.88
N GLN A 104 -44.59 -10.63 9.04
CA GLN A 104 -45.15 -11.14 10.29
C GLN A 104 -46.38 -10.32 10.74
N LEU A 105 -46.30 -8.98 10.70
CA LEU A 105 -47.44 -8.11 10.98
C LEU A 105 -48.61 -8.34 10.01
N LYS A 106 -48.32 -8.51 8.72
CA LYS A 106 -49.36 -8.83 7.72
C LYS A 106 -50.02 -10.18 8.00
N LYS A 107 -49.24 -11.16 8.45
CA LYS A 107 -49.75 -12.48 8.83
C LYS A 107 -50.68 -12.36 10.04
N GLU A 108 -50.27 -11.66 11.09
CA GLU A 108 -51.07 -11.44 12.30
C GLU A 108 -52.40 -10.75 11.98
N ASN A 109 -52.39 -9.67 11.18
CA ASN A 109 -53.62 -8.99 10.75
C ASN A 109 -54.58 -9.92 9.97
N LEU A 110 -54.05 -10.78 9.10
CA LEU A 110 -54.87 -11.73 8.34
C LEU A 110 -55.43 -12.86 9.21
N GLU A 111 -54.72 -13.24 10.28
CA GLU A 111 -55.20 -14.23 11.26
C GLU A 111 -56.28 -13.64 12.17
N GLU A 112 -56.25 -12.34 12.45
CA GLU A 112 -57.30 -11.63 13.20
C GLU A 112 -58.60 -11.45 12.39
N ASP A 113 -58.52 -11.40 11.05
CA ASP A 113 -59.65 -11.22 10.14
C ASP A 113 -60.45 -12.53 9.86
N LEU A 114 -60.01 -13.68 10.39
CA LEU A 114 -60.61 -15.02 10.21
C LEU A 114 -61.47 -15.47 11.41
#